data_AF-A0A377AIC8-F1
#
_entry.id   AF-A0A377AIC8-F1
#
_cell.length_a   1.000
_cell.length_b   1.000
_cell.length_c   1.000
_cell.angle_alpha   90.00
_cell.angle_beta   90.00
_cell.angle_gamma   90.00
#
_symmetry.space_group_name_H-M   'P 1'
#
loop_
_entity.id
_entity.type
_entity.pdbx_description
1 polymer ?
#
loop_
_entity_poly.entity_id
_entity_poly.type
_entity_poly.pdbx_seq_one_letter_code
_entity_poly.pdbx_strand_id
1 'polypeptide(L)' 'MVQKPLIKQGYSLAEEIANSVSHGIGLVFGIVGLVLLLVQAVDLNASATAITSYSLYGAV' A
#
# COMPACT_ATOMS: atom_id res chain seq x y z
N MET A 1 18.82 8.70 -40.86
CA MET A 1 18.31 8.86 -39.47
C MET A 1 18.22 7.47 -38.87
N VAL A 2 19.06 7.15 -37.88
CA VAL A 2 19.12 5.80 -37.29
C VAL A 2 17.94 5.63 -36.35
N GLN A 3 17.04 4.69 -36.64
CA GLN A 3 15.99 4.27 -35.71
C GLN A 3 16.65 3.55 -34.53
N LYS A 4 16.77 4.24 -33.40
CA LYS A 4 17.23 3.67 -32.14
C LYS A 4 16.16 2.68 -31.68
N PRO A 5 16.48 1.39 -31.48
CA PRO A 5 15.47 0.42 -31.08
C PRO A 5 14.94 0.80 -29.70
N LEU A 6 13.62 0.92 -29.57
CA LEU A 6 12.93 1.19 -28.31
C LEU A 6 12.88 -0.08 -27.45
N ILE A 7 14.05 -0.68 -27.18
CA ILE A 7 14.12 -1.76 -26.19
C ILE A 7 13.98 -1.09 -24.83
N LYS A 8 12.79 -1.17 -24.23
CA LYS A 8 12.69 -1.06 -22.77
C LYS A 8 13.52 -2.21 -22.21
N GLN A 9 14.73 -1.89 -21.77
CA GLN A 9 15.56 -2.81 -21.01
C GLN A 9 14.68 -3.35 -19.88
N GLY A 10 14.48 -4.68 -19.81
CA GLY A 10 13.65 -5.29 -18.77
C GLY A 10 14.18 -4.93 -17.39
N TYR A 11 13.29 -4.86 -16.40
CA TYR A 11 13.68 -4.64 -15.01
C TYR A 11 14.73 -5.68 -14.61
N SER A 12 15.78 -5.24 -13.94
CA SER A 12 16.76 -6.14 -13.34
C SER A 12 16.14 -6.90 -12.18
N LEU A 13 16.71 -8.07 -11.88
CA LEU A 13 16.32 -8.88 -10.71
C LEU A 13 16.38 -8.03 -9.42
N ALA A 14 17.39 -7.16 -9.30
CA ALA A 14 17.53 -6.26 -8.15
C ALA A 14 16.35 -5.28 -8.04
N GLU A 15 15.86 -4.73 -9.16
CA GLU A 15 14.70 -3.84 -9.17
C GLU A 15 13.41 -4.59 -8.84
N GLU A 16 13.24 -5.82 -9.31
CA GLU A 16 12.07 -6.65 -8.97
C GLU A 16 12.04 -7.02 -7.48
N ILE A 17 13.20 -7.33 -6.89
CA ILE A 17 13.33 -7.54 -5.45
C ILE A 17 12.99 -6.25 -4.71
N ALA A 18 13.57 -5.11 -5.10
CA ALA A 18 13.32 -3.83 -4.45
C ALA A 18 11.83 -3.45 -4.52
N ASN A 19 11.18 -3.68 -5.66
CA ASN A 19 9.75 -3.45 -5.84
C ASN A 19 8.91 -4.34 -4.92
N SER A 20 9.21 -5.64 -4.88
CA SER A 20 8.47 -6.61 -4.06
C SER A 20 8.63 -6.35 -2.56
N VAL A 21 9.86 -6.04 -2.12
CA VAL A 21 10.15 -5.70 -0.71
C VAL A 21 9.46 -4.40 -0.31
N SER A 22 9.58 -3.34 -1.12
CA SER A 22 8.95 -2.05 -0.82
C SER A 22 7.43 -2.18 -0.75
N HIS A 23 6.84 -2.98 -1.65
CA HIS A 23 5.40 -3.24 -1.64
C HIS A 23 4.98 -4.07 -0.42
N GLY A 24 5.71 -5.13 -0.08
CA GLY A 24 5.45 -5.95 1.10
C GLY A 24 5.55 -5.15 2.41
N ILE A 25 6.55 -4.26 2.52
CA ILE A 25 6.68 -3.34 3.66
C ILE A 25 5.48 -2.38 3.70
N GLY A 26 5.10 -1.79 2.56
CA GLY A 26 3.91 -0.93 2.45
C GLY A 26 2.63 -1.63 2.87
N LEU A 27 2.44 -2.90 2.48
CA LEU A 27 1.30 -3.73 2.87
C LEU A 27 1.25 -3.92 4.39
N VAL A 28 2.38 -4.31 5.01
CA VAL A 28 2.44 -4.53 6.46
C VAL A 28 2.15 -3.25 7.23
N PHE A 29 2.76 -2.13 6.86
CA PHE A 29 2.49 -0.84 7.50
C PHE A 29 1.05 -0.37 7.27
N GLY A 30 0.47 -0.62 6.10
CA GLY A 30 -0.94 -0.33 5.83
C GLY A 30 -1.88 -1.08 6.76
N ILE A 31 -1.68 -2.39 6.93
CA ILE A 31 -2.47 -3.23 7.83
C ILE A 31 -2.34 -2.76 9.28
N VAL A 32 -1.10 -2.55 9.76
CA VAL A 32 -0.86 -2.09 11.14
C VAL A 32 -1.51 -0.72 11.37
N GLY A 33 -1.36 0.22 10.43
CA GLY A 33 -2.00 1.53 10.50
C GLY A 33 -3.52 1.45 10.57
N LEU A 34 -4.15 0.61 9.73
CA LEU A 34 -5.60 0.40 9.76
C LEU A 34 -6.05 -0.19 11.11
N VAL A 35 -5.36 -1.20 11.64
CA VAL A 35 -5.68 -1.78 12.95
C VAL A 35 -5.61 -0.73 14.05
N LEU A 36 -4.56 0.10 14.07
CA LEU A 36 -4.44 1.18 15.06
C LEU A 36 -5.57 2.21 14.95
N LEU A 37 -5.98 2.58 13.73
CA LEU A 37 -7.10 3.49 13.50
C LEU A 37 -8.43 2.89 13.97
N LEU A 38 -8.68 1.60 13.72
CA LEU A 38 -9.91 0.93 14.15
C LEU A 38 -9.95 0.76 15.68
N VAL A 39 -8.83 0.41 16.31
CA VAL A 39 -8.72 0.36 17.78
C VAL A 39 -9.04 1.74 18.38
N GLN A 40 -8.43 2.80 17.86
CA GLN A 40 -8.71 4.17 18.31
C GLN A 40 -10.19 4.54 18.11
N ALA A 41 -10.79 4.18 16.98
CA ALA A 41 -12.20 4.47 16.72
C ALA A 41 -13.13 3.77 17.72
N VAL A 42 -12.82 2.52 18.07
CA VAL A 42 -13.56 1.75 19.08
C VAL A 42 -13.39 2.38 20.46
N ASP A 43 -12.15 2.71 20.86
CA ASP A 43 -11.85 3.32 22.16
C ASP A 43 -12.55 4.68 22.34
N LEU A 44 -12.71 5.44 21.26
CA LEU A 44 -13.40 6.74 21.25
C LEU A 44 -14.92 6.63 21.08
N ASN A 45 -15.50 5.42 21.05
CA ASN A 45 -16.92 5.18 20.76
C ASN A 45 -17.38 5.88 19.47
N ALA A 46 -16.55 5.82 18.42
CA ALA A 46 -16.86 6.41 17.13
C ALA A 46 -18.12 5.79 16.53
N SER A 47 -18.84 6.57 15.72
CA SER A 47 -20.06 6.09 15.07
C SER A 47 -19.77 4.97 14.08
N ALA A 48 -20.78 4.13 13.81
CA ALA A 48 -20.68 3.07 12.82
C ALA A 48 -20.26 3.61 11.43
N THR A 49 -20.69 4.82 11.07
CA THR A 49 -20.29 5.49 9.84
C THR A 49 -18.80 5.78 9.82
N ALA A 50 -18.23 6.31 10.91
CA ALA A 50 -16.80 6.60 10.99
C ALA A 50 -15.94 5.33 10.89
N ILE A 51 -16.32 4.27 11.59
CA ILE A 51 -15.63 2.96 11.52
C ILE A 51 -15.69 2.38 10.10
N THR A 52 -16.84 2.48 9.44
CA THR A 52 -17.02 2.03 8.05
C THR A 52 -16.14 2.85 7.11
N SER A 53 -16.08 4.17 7.28
CA SER A 53 -15.22 5.05 6.49
C SER A 53 -13.74 4.74 6.68
N TYR A 54 -13.28 4.49 7.90
CA TYR A 54 -11.89 4.10 8.17
C TYR A 54 -11.54 2.76 7.55
N SER A 55 -12.46 1.79 7.61
CA SER A 55 -12.29 0.47 7.00
C SER A 55 -12.17 0.57 5.48
N LEU A 56 -13.01 1.38 4.83
CA LEU A 56 -12.95 1.58 3.38
C LEU A 56 -11.68 2.31 2.97
N TYR A 57 -11.27 3.33 3.73
CA TYR A 57 -10.06 4.09 3.45
C TYR A 57 -8.79 3.25 3.59
N GLY A 58 -8.70 2.36 4.57
CA GLY A 58 -7.50 1.54 4.77
C GLY A 58 -7.44 0.24 3.96
N ALA A 59 -8.51 -0.13 3.25
CA ALA A 59 -8.57 -1.33 2.42
C ALA A 59 -8.20 -1.09 0.93
N VAL A 60 -8.01 0.17 0.53
CA VAL A 60 -7.63 0.60 -0.83
C VAL A 60 -6.16 0.97 -0.92
#